data_AF-A0A958Q6U5-F1
#
_entry.id   AF-A0A958Q6U5-F1
#
_cell.length_a   1.000
_cell.length_b   1.000
_cell.length_c   1.000
_cell.angle_alpha   90.00
_cell.angle_beta   90.00
_cell.angle_gamma   90.00
#
_symmetry.space_group_name_H-M   'P 1'
#
loop_
_entity.id
_entity.type
_entity.pdbx_description
1 polymer ?
#
loop_
_entity_poly.entity_id
_entity_poly.type
_entity_poly.pdbx_seq_one_letter_code
_entity_poly.pdbx_strand_id
1 'polypeptide(L)'
;FIEPGTQDEWMDYWVNTRMDWWKKYANNPSKFRARAHEACELAHYATACFDIEYEYPWGFDELEGIASRTNYDLNKHAEESGTKLSYFDQQKQDPETGKNGWRYTPYVIEPAAGLTRGLLVYLCDAYCEESGVDADGKEKKRTVLKLHPRLAPYKAAILPLVKKDNLPGLARDIVNNFLESGINARYDEQQSIGKRYAKHDEIGTPYCITVDHQSLEDKTVTIRDRDTTEQVRISLEEAVKTVQSRLVEA
;
A
#
# COMPACT_ATOMS: atom_id res chain seq x y z
N PHE A 1 0.70 21.54 -11.22
CA PHE A 1 0.75 22.71 -12.12
C PHE A 1 2.01 22.64 -12.94
N ILE A 2 1.91 22.88 -14.24
CA ILE A 2 3.00 22.74 -15.20
C ILE A 2 3.04 23.93 -16.15
N GLU A 3 4.15 24.07 -16.85
CA GLU A 3 4.33 25.05 -17.93
C GLU A 3 3.46 24.67 -19.15
N PRO A 4 2.68 25.60 -19.73
CA PRO A 4 1.95 25.35 -20.97
C PRO A 4 2.88 24.85 -22.08
N GLY A 5 2.45 23.83 -22.83
CA GLY A 5 3.28 23.20 -23.87
C GLY A 5 4.11 22.01 -23.40
N THR A 6 4.20 21.77 -22.08
CA THR A 6 4.89 20.60 -21.50
C THR A 6 3.93 19.47 -21.10
N GLN A 7 2.65 19.55 -21.49
CA GLN A 7 1.63 18.62 -21.00
C GLN A 7 1.89 17.15 -21.34
N ASP A 8 2.45 16.84 -22.52
CA ASP A 8 2.67 15.46 -22.93
C ASP A 8 3.80 14.82 -22.11
N GLU A 9 4.90 15.55 -21.89
CA GLU A 9 6.02 15.11 -21.03
C GLU A 9 5.55 14.84 -19.60
N TRP A 10 4.79 15.77 -19.02
CA TRP A 10 4.29 15.60 -17.66
C TRP A 10 3.22 14.53 -17.55
N MET A 11 2.41 14.32 -18.60
CA MET A 11 1.44 13.22 -18.64
C MET A 11 2.17 11.87 -18.60
N ASP A 12 3.17 11.68 -19.46
CA ASP A 12 3.97 10.45 -19.47
C ASP A 12 4.69 10.24 -18.14
N TYR A 13 5.26 11.29 -17.56
CA TYR A 13 5.88 11.23 -16.23
C TYR A 13 4.89 10.74 -15.17
N TRP A 14 3.70 11.34 -15.11
CA TRP A 14 2.72 11.00 -14.07
C TRP A 14 2.12 9.62 -14.28
N VAL A 15 1.78 9.23 -15.52
CA VAL A 15 1.27 7.87 -15.82
C VAL A 15 2.28 6.81 -15.37
N ASN A 16 3.55 6.95 -15.73
CA ASN A 16 4.58 5.99 -15.34
C ASN A 16 4.83 6.01 -13.82
N THR A 17 4.97 7.19 -13.22
CA THR A 17 5.21 7.33 -11.77
C THR A 17 4.09 6.71 -10.95
N ARG A 18 2.83 6.94 -11.34
CA ARG A 18 1.66 6.40 -10.64
C ARG A 18 1.51 4.89 -10.88
N MET A 19 1.79 4.41 -12.08
CA MET A 19 1.84 2.97 -12.40
C MET A 19 2.85 2.23 -11.51
N ASP A 20 4.07 2.76 -11.41
CA ASP A 20 5.11 2.20 -10.55
C ASP A 20 4.72 2.25 -9.07
N TRP A 21 4.07 3.33 -8.64
CA TRP A 21 3.59 3.48 -7.27
C TRP A 21 2.56 2.40 -6.89
N TRP A 22 1.62 2.07 -7.77
CA TRP A 22 0.65 0.99 -7.54
C TRP A 22 1.29 -0.40 -7.61
N LYS A 23 2.23 -0.61 -8.52
CA LYS A 23 2.90 -1.91 -8.67
C LYS A 23 3.87 -2.24 -7.54
N LYS A 24 4.42 -1.21 -6.87
CA LYS A 24 5.50 -1.36 -5.88
C LYS A 24 5.24 -2.43 -4.81
N TYR A 25 4.01 -2.55 -4.32
CA TYR A 25 3.65 -3.49 -3.25
C TYR A 25 2.60 -4.52 -3.68
N ALA A 26 2.40 -4.67 -4.99
CA ALA A 26 1.48 -5.65 -5.53
C ALA A 26 2.17 -7.01 -5.68
N ASN A 27 1.44 -8.08 -5.34
CA ASN A 27 1.84 -9.46 -5.61
C ASN A 27 1.78 -9.78 -7.11
N ASN A 28 0.85 -9.17 -7.85
CA ASN A 28 0.67 -9.41 -9.29
C ASN A 28 0.73 -8.10 -10.09
N PRO A 29 1.93 -7.52 -10.32
CA PRO A 29 2.09 -6.28 -11.08
C PRO A 29 1.51 -6.32 -12.50
N SER A 30 1.36 -7.52 -13.10
CA SER A 30 0.79 -7.70 -14.44
C SER A 30 -0.71 -7.39 -14.52
N LYS A 31 -1.42 -7.32 -13.40
CA LYS A 31 -2.85 -6.98 -13.35
C LYS A 31 -3.14 -5.49 -13.51
N PHE A 32 -2.10 -4.65 -13.56
CA PHE A 32 -2.21 -3.21 -13.74
C PHE A 32 -1.90 -2.83 -15.19
N ARG A 33 -2.74 -1.99 -15.78
CA ARG A 33 -2.51 -1.44 -17.13
C ARG A 33 -2.88 0.03 -17.20
N ALA A 34 -2.26 0.76 -18.12
CA ALA A 34 -2.67 2.11 -18.47
C ALA A 34 -3.56 2.04 -19.72
N ARG A 35 -4.70 2.71 -19.71
CA ARG A 35 -5.62 2.85 -20.84
C ARG A 35 -5.77 4.33 -21.18
N ALA A 36 -5.47 4.70 -22.42
CA ALA A 36 -5.80 6.04 -22.91
C ALA A 36 -7.31 6.12 -23.18
N HIS A 37 -7.93 7.25 -22.80
CA HIS A 37 -9.33 7.53 -23.15
C HIS A 37 -9.49 7.74 -24.65
N GLU A 38 -10.63 7.31 -25.19
CA GLU A 38 -11.02 7.69 -26.54
C GLU A 38 -11.47 9.16 -26.58
N ALA A 39 -11.43 9.79 -27.77
CA ALA A 39 -11.79 11.20 -27.93
C ALA A 39 -13.24 11.53 -27.49
N CYS A 40 -14.14 10.55 -27.49
CA CYS A 40 -15.52 10.69 -27.04
C CYS A 40 -15.69 10.59 -25.52
N GLU A 41 -14.68 10.10 -24.79
CA GLU A 41 -14.68 9.93 -23.33
C GLU A 41 -14.04 11.14 -22.61
N LEU A 42 -13.28 11.97 -23.33
CA LEU A 42 -12.61 13.15 -22.79
C LEU A 42 -13.62 14.20 -22.31
N ALA A 43 -13.39 14.73 -21.10
CA ALA A 43 -14.08 15.92 -20.65
C ALA A 43 -13.81 17.10 -21.60
N HIS A 44 -14.76 18.01 -21.76
CA HIS A 44 -14.70 19.11 -22.73
C HIS A 44 -13.48 20.06 -22.59
N TYR A 45 -12.78 20.02 -21.46
CA TYR A 45 -11.56 20.80 -21.18
C TYR A 45 -10.28 19.97 -21.16
N ALA A 46 -10.36 18.64 -21.33
CA ALA A 46 -9.22 17.74 -21.23
C ALA A 46 -8.54 17.55 -22.59
N THR A 47 -7.21 17.66 -22.63
CA THR A 47 -6.44 17.38 -23.86
C THR A 47 -6.00 15.92 -23.96
N ALA A 48 -5.82 15.25 -22.83
CA ALA A 48 -5.52 13.83 -22.73
C ALA A 48 -5.97 13.32 -21.35
N CYS A 49 -6.43 12.07 -21.29
CA CYS A 49 -6.75 11.39 -20.05
C CYS A 49 -6.32 9.92 -20.15
N PHE A 50 -5.68 9.43 -19.09
CA PHE A 50 -5.29 8.04 -18.94
C PHE A 50 -5.92 7.47 -17.67
N ASP A 51 -6.47 6.28 -17.77
CA ASP A 51 -6.85 5.49 -16.59
C ASP A 51 -5.75 4.48 -16.29
N ILE A 52 -5.32 4.44 -15.04
CA ILE A 52 -4.72 3.24 -14.48
C ILE A 52 -5.87 2.33 -14.10
N GLU A 53 -5.88 1.14 -14.70
CA GLU A 53 -6.87 0.10 -14.46
C GLU A 53 -6.24 -1.09 -13.74
N TYR A 54 -7.05 -1.79 -12.95
CA TYR A 54 -6.69 -3.05 -12.31
C TYR A 54 -7.63 -4.17 -12.77
N GLU A 55 -7.11 -5.39 -12.90
CA GLU A 55 -7.90 -6.58 -13.20
C GLU A 55 -8.61 -7.11 -11.93
N TYR A 56 -9.80 -6.58 -11.69
CA TYR A 56 -10.70 -7.05 -10.62
C TYR A 56 -11.31 -8.40 -10.97
N PRO A 57 -11.98 -9.09 -10.02
CA PRO A 57 -12.69 -10.33 -10.30
C PRO A 57 -13.77 -10.23 -11.40
N TRP A 58 -14.25 -9.02 -11.71
CA TRP A 58 -15.22 -8.75 -12.79
C TRP A 58 -14.57 -8.24 -14.08
N GLY A 59 -13.24 -8.10 -14.14
CA GLY A 59 -12.51 -7.57 -15.29
C GLY A 59 -11.76 -6.27 -14.98
N PHE A 60 -11.22 -5.66 -16.03
CA PHE A 60 -10.53 -4.38 -15.91
C PHE A 60 -11.50 -3.25 -15.61
N ASP A 61 -11.17 -2.47 -14.57
CA ASP A 61 -11.94 -1.30 -14.14
C ASP A 61 -10.99 -0.22 -13.61
N GLU A 62 -11.47 1.01 -13.56
CA GLU A 62 -10.71 2.20 -13.23
C GLU A 62 -10.23 2.18 -11.76
N LEU A 63 -8.95 2.47 -11.53
CA LEU A 63 -8.35 2.66 -10.21
C LEU A 63 -7.99 4.13 -9.96
N GLU A 64 -7.36 4.77 -10.94
CA GLU A 64 -6.92 6.16 -10.88
C GLU A 64 -6.98 6.79 -12.27
N GLY A 65 -7.63 7.95 -12.38
CA GLY A 65 -7.63 8.78 -13.58
C GLY A 65 -6.50 9.81 -13.53
N ILE A 66 -5.83 10.04 -14.66
CA ILE A 66 -4.77 11.04 -14.82
C ILE A 66 -5.13 11.94 -15.99
N ALA A 67 -5.55 13.17 -15.69
CA ALA A 67 -6.11 14.09 -16.67
C ALA A 67 -5.26 15.35 -16.87
N SER A 68 -5.12 15.78 -18.13
CA SER A 68 -4.58 17.10 -18.48
C SER A 68 -5.75 18.06 -18.65
N ARG A 69 -5.94 18.98 -17.69
CA ARG A 69 -7.07 19.92 -17.64
C ARG A 69 -6.72 21.31 -18.17
N THR A 70 -5.55 21.46 -18.77
CA THR A 70 -5.01 22.74 -19.26
C THR A 70 -5.10 23.83 -18.18
N ASN A 71 -5.48 25.05 -18.51
CA ASN A 71 -5.65 26.17 -17.58
C ASN A 71 -7.13 26.48 -17.26
N TYR A 72 -8.07 25.62 -17.66
CA TYR A 72 -9.51 25.87 -17.54
C TYR A 72 -9.93 26.24 -16.11
N ASP A 73 -9.52 25.43 -15.13
CA ASP A 73 -9.91 25.61 -13.73
C ASP A 73 -9.39 26.93 -13.14
N LEU A 74 -8.12 27.25 -13.42
CA LEU A 74 -7.51 28.49 -12.95
C LEU A 74 -8.16 29.72 -13.59
N ASN A 75 -8.50 29.66 -14.88
CA ASN A 75 -9.19 30.75 -15.56
C ASN A 75 -10.58 30.96 -14.96
N LYS A 76 -11.36 29.89 -14.73
CA LYS A 76 -12.67 30.00 -14.11
C LYS A 76 -12.61 30.56 -12.69
N HIS A 77 -11.67 30.11 -11.88
CA HIS A 77 -11.48 30.69 -10.54
C HIS A 77 -11.01 32.15 -10.58
N ALA A 78 -10.15 32.54 -11.53
CA ALA A 78 -9.71 33.92 -11.68
C ALA A 78 -10.84 34.86 -12.13
N GLU A 79 -11.69 34.41 -13.05
CA GLU A 79 -12.89 35.12 -13.52
C GLU A 79 -13.84 35.43 -12.35
N GLU A 80 -14.20 34.41 -11.56
CA GLU A 80 -15.19 34.55 -10.48
C GLU A 80 -14.62 35.27 -9.24
N SER A 81 -13.34 35.09 -8.94
CA SER A 81 -12.71 35.72 -7.76
C SER A 81 -12.15 37.11 -8.00
N GLY A 82 -11.97 37.53 -9.25
CA GLY A 82 -11.26 38.76 -9.63
C GLY A 82 -9.76 38.75 -9.32
N THR A 83 -9.21 37.62 -8.85
CA THR A 83 -7.78 37.49 -8.50
C THR A 83 -7.00 36.86 -9.65
N LYS A 84 -5.83 37.42 -9.98
CA LYS A 84 -4.97 36.87 -11.03
C LYS A 84 -4.24 35.61 -10.55
N LEU A 85 -4.60 34.46 -11.12
CA LEU A 85 -3.95 33.17 -10.88
C LEU A 85 -2.89 32.87 -11.96
N SER A 86 -1.87 33.72 -12.04
CA SER A 86 -0.77 33.61 -13.02
C SER A 86 0.58 33.40 -12.34
N TYR A 87 1.49 32.69 -13.00
CA TYR A 87 2.89 32.53 -12.59
C TYR A 87 3.81 33.39 -13.46
N PHE A 88 4.93 33.86 -12.89
CA PHE A 88 5.96 34.59 -13.63
C PHE A 88 7.32 33.92 -13.42
N ASP A 89 7.94 33.49 -14.51
CA ASP A 89 9.26 32.89 -14.53
C ASP A 89 10.25 33.85 -15.20
N GLN A 90 11.22 34.34 -14.44
CA GLN A 90 12.24 35.28 -14.92
C GLN A 90 13.31 34.61 -15.80
N GLN A 91 13.49 33.29 -15.66
CA GLN A 91 14.52 32.52 -16.39
C GLN A 91 14.03 32.04 -17.75
N LYS A 92 12.71 31.99 -17.95
CA LYS A 92 12.09 31.58 -19.21
C LYS A 92 11.92 32.74 -20.17
N GLN A 93 12.05 32.44 -21.45
CA GLN A 93 11.76 33.37 -22.53
C GLN A 93 10.26 33.33 -22.82
N ASP A 94 9.65 34.51 -22.88
CA ASP A 94 8.26 34.67 -23.30
C ASP A 94 8.11 34.20 -24.76
N PRO A 95 7.28 33.18 -25.06
CA PRO A 95 7.10 32.65 -26.40
C PRO A 95 6.55 33.69 -27.40
N GLU A 96 5.81 34.69 -26.92
CA GLU A 96 5.21 35.72 -27.79
C GLU A 96 6.21 36.84 -28.10
N THR A 97 6.97 37.27 -27.10
CA THR A 97 7.83 38.47 -27.22
C THR A 97 9.31 38.17 -27.42
N GLY A 98 9.74 36.93 -27.18
CA GLY A 98 11.14 36.52 -27.24
C GLY A 98 12.02 37.17 -26.16
N LYS A 99 11.43 37.77 -25.11
CA LYS A 99 12.18 38.41 -24.01
C LYS A 99 12.23 37.50 -22.79
N ASN A 100 13.27 37.64 -21.97
CA ASN A 100 13.33 36.94 -20.68
C ASN A 100 12.26 37.48 -19.73
N GLY A 101 11.63 36.59 -18.98
CA GLY A 101 10.48 36.88 -18.12
C GLY A 101 9.17 36.52 -18.80
N TRP A 102 8.67 35.31 -18.54
CA TRP A 102 7.39 34.85 -19.06
C TRP A 102 6.31 34.80 -17.98
N ARG A 103 5.16 35.42 -18.24
CA ARG A 103 3.96 35.33 -17.40
C ARG A 103 2.91 34.47 -18.08
N TYR A 104 2.41 33.45 -17.38
CA TYR A 104 1.39 32.55 -17.92
C TYR A 104 0.45 32.02 -16.84
N THR A 105 -0.72 31.52 -17.25
CA THR A 105 -1.58 30.69 -16.39
C THR A 105 -1.11 29.24 -16.50
N PRO A 106 -0.66 28.60 -15.42
CA PRO A 106 -0.16 27.23 -15.46
C PRO A 106 -1.21 26.24 -15.97
N TYR A 107 -0.75 25.15 -16.59
CA TYR A 107 -1.61 24.01 -16.90
C TYR A 107 -1.69 23.06 -15.70
N VAL A 108 -2.74 22.26 -15.64
CA VAL A 108 -3.01 21.31 -14.56
C VAL A 108 -2.97 19.88 -15.11
N ILE A 109 -2.06 19.08 -14.57
CA ILE A 109 -2.14 17.61 -14.63
C ILE A 109 -2.66 17.14 -13.28
N GLU A 110 -3.69 16.30 -13.30
CA GLU A 110 -4.38 15.81 -12.12
C GLU A 110 -4.39 14.28 -12.10
N PRO A 111 -3.49 13.66 -11.34
CA PRO A 111 -3.66 12.28 -10.88
C PRO A 111 -4.69 12.23 -9.75
N ALA A 112 -5.80 11.55 -9.98
CA ALA A 112 -6.93 11.43 -9.06
C ALA A 112 -7.17 9.96 -8.69
N ALA A 113 -6.73 9.58 -7.50
CA ALA A 113 -6.88 8.22 -6.98
C ALA A 113 -7.90 8.15 -5.84
N GLY A 114 -8.82 7.18 -5.91
CA GLY A 114 -9.72 6.85 -4.81
C GLY A 114 -9.07 5.90 -3.80
N LEU A 115 -8.83 6.36 -2.56
CA LEU A 115 -8.22 5.52 -1.50
C LEU A 115 -9.02 4.22 -1.24
N THR A 116 -10.34 4.28 -1.30
CA THR A 116 -11.21 3.12 -1.12
C THR A 116 -11.01 2.06 -2.22
N ARG A 117 -10.87 2.50 -3.48
CA ARG A 117 -10.52 1.59 -4.60
C ARG A 117 -9.12 1.02 -4.41
N GLY A 118 -8.16 1.85 -4.00
CA GLY A 118 -6.81 1.39 -3.66
C GLY A 118 -6.79 0.29 -2.61
N LEU A 119 -7.55 0.45 -1.52
CA LEU A 119 -7.70 -0.60 -0.50
C LEU A 119 -8.29 -1.88 -1.10
N LEU A 120 -9.36 -1.76 -1.88
CA LEU A 120 -9.99 -2.92 -2.53
C LEU A 120 -9.04 -3.67 -3.46
N VAL A 121 -8.26 -2.94 -4.28
CA VAL A 121 -7.24 -3.52 -5.17
C VAL A 121 -6.24 -4.35 -4.38
N TYR A 122 -5.65 -3.80 -3.32
CA TYR A 122 -4.67 -4.55 -2.51
C TYR A 122 -5.29 -5.73 -1.76
N LEU A 123 -6.58 -5.66 -1.38
CA LEU A 123 -7.29 -6.81 -0.81
C LEU A 123 -7.50 -7.91 -1.86
N CYS A 124 -7.92 -7.55 -3.08
CA CYS A 124 -8.09 -8.51 -4.17
C CYS A 124 -6.76 -9.11 -4.63
N ASP A 125 -5.69 -8.33 -4.68
CA ASP A 125 -4.35 -8.78 -5.07
C ASP A 125 -3.68 -9.67 -4.00
N ALA A 126 -3.99 -9.42 -2.72
CA ALA A 126 -3.47 -10.22 -1.61
C ALA A 126 -4.27 -11.50 -1.33
N TYR A 127 -5.53 -11.58 -1.74
CA TYR A 127 -6.39 -12.73 -1.47
C TYR A 127 -5.88 -14.00 -2.15
N CYS A 128 -5.63 -15.02 -1.34
CA CYS A 128 -5.17 -16.32 -1.82
C CYS A 128 -5.84 -17.46 -1.01
N GLU A 129 -6.25 -18.51 -1.71
CA GLU A 129 -6.64 -19.78 -1.09
C GLU A 129 -5.57 -20.82 -1.39
N GLU A 130 -4.92 -21.32 -0.35
CA GLU A 130 -3.90 -22.36 -0.45
C GLU A 130 -4.48 -23.70 -0.03
N SER A 131 -4.30 -24.71 -0.87
CA SER A 131 -4.57 -26.11 -0.52
C SER A 131 -3.30 -26.75 0.02
N GLY A 132 -3.43 -27.48 1.11
CA GLY A 132 -2.38 -28.30 1.70
C GLY A 132 -2.94 -29.59 2.26
N VAL A 133 -2.06 -30.37 2.87
CA VAL A 133 -2.40 -31.62 3.56
C VAL A 133 -2.00 -31.49 5.01
N ASP A 134 -2.88 -31.86 5.94
CA ASP A 134 -2.54 -31.88 7.37
C ASP A 134 -1.69 -33.11 7.74
N ALA A 135 -1.27 -33.19 9.00
CA ALA A 135 -0.47 -34.30 9.52
C ALA A 135 -1.20 -35.66 9.44
N ASP A 136 -2.53 -35.65 9.31
CA ASP A 136 -3.38 -36.84 9.20
C ASP A 136 -3.70 -37.19 7.73
N GLY A 137 -3.10 -36.50 6.76
CA GLY A 137 -3.31 -36.75 5.33
C GLY A 137 -4.58 -36.13 4.75
N LYS A 138 -5.30 -35.28 5.48
CA LYS A 138 -6.54 -34.65 5.00
C LYS A 138 -6.26 -33.34 4.29
N GLU A 139 -7.01 -33.09 3.23
CA GLU A 139 -6.99 -31.79 2.56
C GLU A 139 -7.41 -30.67 3.52
N LYS A 140 -6.57 -29.66 3.59
CA LYS A 140 -6.81 -28.45 4.36
C LYS A 140 -6.73 -27.26 3.41
N LYS A 141 -7.79 -26.45 3.40
CA LYS A 141 -7.77 -25.15 2.75
C LYS A 141 -7.40 -24.08 3.77
N ARG A 142 -6.56 -23.14 3.35
CA ARG A 142 -6.15 -21.97 4.11
C ARG A 142 -6.46 -20.73 3.28
N THR A 143 -7.28 -19.84 3.82
CA THR A 143 -7.45 -18.50 3.28
C THR A 143 -6.40 -17.59 3.90
N VAL A 144 -5.67 -16.86 3.07
CA VAL A 144 -4.61 -15.94 3.51
C VAL A 144 -4.67 -14.65 2.72
N LEU A 145 -4.54 -13.52 3.42
CA LEU A 145 -4.28 -12.23 2.79
C LEU A 145 -2.77 -12.00 2.75
N LYS A 146 -2.15 -12.25 1.60
CA LYS A 146 -0.74 -11.98 1.35
C LYS A 146 -0.45 -10.50 1.15
N LEU A 147 -0.92 -9.65 2.06
CA LEU A 147 -0.65 -8.22 2.02
C LEU A 147 0.85 -8.01 2.16
N HIS A 148 1.40 -7.11 1.37
CA HIS A 148 2.77 -6.68 1.55
C HIS A 148 3.00 -6.24 3.01
N PRO A 149 4.11 -6.62 3.69
CA PRO A 149 4.32 -6.33 5.11
C PRO A 149 4.16 -4.85 5.47
N ARG A 150 4.52 -3.93 4.57
CA ARG A 150 4.32 -2.48 4.75
C ARG A 150 2.85 -2.05 4.72
N LEU A 151 1.98 -2.78 4.02
CA LEU A 151 0.54 -2.52 3.92
C LEU A 151 -0.29 -3.23 5.00
N ALA A 152 0.22 -4.32 5.57
CA ALA A 152 -0.52 -5.11 6.56
C ALA A 152 -0.96 -4.26 7.78
N PRO A 153 -2.23 -4.34 8.25
CA PRO A 153 -2.71 -3.53 9.37
C PRO A 153 -1.93 -3.76 10.66
N TYR A 154 -1.65 -5.02 10.98
CA TYR A 154 -0.75 -5.43 12.05
C TYR A 154 0.51 -6.03 11.43
N LYS A 155 1.67 -5.64 11.95
CA LYS A 155 2.97 -6.14 11.49
C LYS A 155 3.35 -7.43 12.20
N ALA A 156 2.97 -7.52 13.47
CA ALA A 156 3.19 -8.69 14.30
C ALA A 156 1.96 -9.01 15.15
N ALA A 157 1.76 -10.28 15.47
CA ALA A 157 0.82 -10.74 16.48
C ALA A 157 1.58 -11.46 17.60
N ILE A 158 1.35 -11.09 18.85
CA ILE A 158 1.99 -11.73 20.01
C ILE A 158 0.98 -12.65 20.69
N LEU A 159 1.29 -13.94 20.70
CA LEU A 159 0.36 -15.03 20.98
C LEU A 159 0.88 -15.87 22.17
N PRO A 160 0.37 -15.71 23.40
CA PRO A 160 0.74 -16.61 24.49
C PRO A 160 0.19 -18.01 24.24
N LEU A 161 0.98 -19.06 24.45
CA LEU A 161 0.58 -20.44 24.17
C LEU A 161 -0.66 -20.82 24.98
N VAL A 162 -0.70 -20.41 26.26
CA VAL A 162 -1.83 -20.61 27.17
C VAL A 162 -2.20 -19.32 27.92
N LYS A 163 -3.44 -19.25 28.41
CA LYS A 163 -4.00 -18.09 29.15
C LYS A 163 -3.68 -18.07 30.65
N LYS A 164 -2.53 -18.62 31.04
CA LYS A 164 -2.15 -18.80 32.44
C LYS A 164 -0.63 -18.78 32.57
N ASP A 165 -0.14 -19.02 33.78
CA ASP A 165 1.29 -19.24 34.05
C ASP A 165 2.15 -18.03 33.64
N ASN A 166 1.62 -16.82 33.82
CA ASN A 166 2.25 -15.53 33.49
C ASN A 166 2.63 -15.30 32.01
N LEU A 167 2.36 -16.23 31.09
CA LEU A 167 2.58 -16.02 29.65
C LEU A 167 1.80 -14.80 29.10
N PRO A 168 0.55 -14.53 29.52
CA PRO A 168 -0.15 -13.31 29.14
C PRO A 168 0.55 -12.02 29.60
N GLY A 169 1.30 -12.05 30.71
CA GLY A 169 2.07 -10.90 31.19
C GLY A 169 3.23 -10.62 30.25
N LEU A 170 4.09 -11.62 30.06
CA LEU A 170 5.25 -11.53 29.15
C LEU A 170 4.83 -11.15 27.72
N ALA A 171 3.74 -11.73 27.20
CA ALA A 171 3.24 -11.39 25.87
C ALA A 171 2.80 -9.91 25.75
N ARG A 172 2.24 -9.30 26.79
CA ARG A 172 1.90 -7.87 26.79
C ARG A 172 3.15 -7.00 26.84
N ASP A 173 4.15 -7.40 27.61
CA ASP A 173 5.44 -6.69 27.66
C ASP A 173 6.13 -6.69 26.29
N ILE A 174 6.08 -7.83 25.58
CA ILE A 174 6.61 -7.94 24.22
C ILE A 174 5.83 -7.02 23.27
N VAL A 175 4.50 -6.94 23.37
CA VAL A 175 3.72 -5.98 22.56
C VAL A 175 4.19 -4.55 22.81
N ASN A 176 4.41 -4.15 24.05
CA ASN A 176 4.91 -2.82 24.38
C ASN A 176 6.28 -2.56 23.73
N ASN A 177 7.22 -3.52 23.80
CA ASN A 177 8.53 -3.38 23.15
C ASN A 177 8.42 -3.16 21.63
N PHE A 178 7.49 -3.85 20.97
CA PHE A 178 7.22 -3.66 19.55
C PHE A 178 6.63 -2.27 19.27
N LEU A 179 5.67 -1.82 20.06
CA LEU A 179 5.04 -0.50 19.92
C LEU A 179 6.04 0.64 20.16
N GLU A 180 6.88 0.52 21.18
CA GLU A 180 7.97 1.47 21.47
C GLU A 180 8.98 1.54 20.31
N SER A 181 9.14 0.45 19.57
CA SER A 181 9.97 0.38 18.36
C SER A 181 9.26 0.87 17.10
N GLY A 182 8.03 1.41 17.21
CA GLY A 182 7.23 1.92 16.09
C GLY A 182 6.57 0.82 15.25
N ILE A 183 6.49 -0.41 15.74
CA ILE A 183 5.92 -1.56 15.03
C ILE A 183 4.52 -1.84 15.59
N ASN A 184 3.50 -1.75 14.73
CA ASN A 184 2.12 -2.06 15.12
C ASN A 184 1.94 -3.56 15.40
N ALA A 185 2.02 -3.94 16.67
CA ALA A 185 1.86 -5.31 17.15
C ALA A 185 0.51 -5.51 17.86
N ARG A 186 -0.08 -6.71 17.70
CA ARG A 186 -1.36 -7.07 18.31
C ARG A 186 -1.23 -8.22 19.30
N TYR A 187 -1.73 -8.03 20.51
CA TYR A 187 -1.93 -9.13 21.46
C TYR A 187 -3.15 -9.98 21.07
N ASP A 188 -3.01 -11.30 21.10
CA ASP A 188 -4.15 -12.22 20.97
C ASP A 188 -3.97 -13.55 21.71
N GLU A 189 -4.93 -13.85 22.58
CA GLU A 189 -4.97 -15.05 23.41
C GLU A 189 -6.20 -15.93 23.17
N GLN A 190 -7.16 -15.50 22.34
CA GLN A 190 -8.43 -16.20 22.19
C GLN A 190 -8.28 -17.47 21.34
N GLN A 191 -8.82 -18.60 21.82
CA GLN A 191 -8.80 -19.90 21.14
C GLN A 191 -7.41 -20.56 21.06
N SER A 192 -7.35 -21.76 20.45
CA SER A 192 -6.10 -22.51 20.30
C SER A 192 -5.12 -21.76 19.39
N ILE A 193 -3.82 -22.04 19.56
CA ILE A 193 -2.75 -21.37 18.80
C ILE A 193 -2.93 -21.51 17.29
N GLY A 194 -3.34 -22.69 16.81
CA GLY A 194 -3.60 -22.93 15.40
C GLY A 194 -4.74 -22.09 14.83
N LYS A 195 -5.81 -21.85 15.61
CA LYS A 195 -6.92 -20.97 15.20
C LYS A 195 -6.48 -19.50 15.20
N ARG A 196 -5.59 -19.10 16.10
CA ARG A 196 -5.01 -17.75 16.12
C ARG A 196 -4.12 -17.51 14.90
N TYR A 197 -3.26 -18.46 14.54
CA TYR A 197 -2.49 -18.39 13.29
C TYR A 197 -3.40 -18.25 12.08
N ALA A 198 -4.44 -19.08 11.96
CA ALA A 198 -5.41 -18.98 10.86
C ALA A 198 -6.09 -17.59 10.80
N LYS A 199 -6.55 -17.06 11.94
CA LYS A 199 -7.13 -15.71 12.00
C LYS A 199 -6.14 -14.64 11.54
N HIS A 200 -4.88 -14.73 11.96
CA HIS A 200 -3.85 -13.77 11.59
C HIS A 200 -3.43 -13.90 10.12
N ASP A 201 -3.47 -15.10 9.56
CA ASP A 201 -3.30 -15.36 8.14
C ASP A 201 -4.43 -14.71 7.33
N GLU A 202 -5.69 -14.89 7.75
CA GLU A 202 -6.89 -14.33 7.12
C GLU A 202 -6.91 -12.79 7.11
N ILE A 203 -6.36 -12.13 8.13
CA ILE A 203 -6.25 -10.66 8.19
C ILE A 203 -4.89 -10.13 7.71
N GLY A 204 -4.03 -11.02 7.21
CA GLY A 204 -2.76 -10.69 6.55
C GLY A 204 -1.65 -10.19 7.48
N THR A 205 -1.66 -10.57 8.76
CA THR A 205 -0.55 -10.25 9.68
C THR A 205 0.71 -11.03 9.26
N PRO A 206 1.83 -10.36 8.90
CA PRO A 206 3.01 -11.03 8.35
C PRO A 206 3.71 -11.97 9.33
N TYR A 207 3.78 -11.59 10.62
CA TYR A 207 4.52 -12.34 11.63
C TYR A 207 3.66 -12.67 12.84
N CYS A 208 3.61 -13.94 13.22
CA CYS A 208 3.03 -14.36 14.51
C CYS A 208 4.16 -14.79 15.44
N ILE A 209 4.20 -14.25 16.65
CA ILE A 209 5.22 -14.50 17.66
C ILE A 209 4.57 -15.24 18.82
N THR A 210 4.95 -16.48 19.01
CA THR A 210 4.40 -17.35 20.05
C THR A 210 5.28 -17.31 21.29
N VAL A 211 4.63 -17.08 22.43
CA VAL A 211 5.25 -17.02 23.75
C VAL A 211 4.86 -18.29 24.51
N ASP A 212 5.82 -19.16 24.76
CA ASP A 212 5.62 -20.46 25.42
C ASP A 212 6.28 -20.50 26.80
N HIS A 213 6.22 -21.64 27.49
CA HIS A 213 6.81 -21.77 28.83
C HIS A 213 8.33 -21.57 28.82
N GLN A 214 9.01 -22.00 27.75
CA GLN A 214 10.44 -21.81 27.62
C GLN A 214 10.80 -20.32 27.48
N SER A 215 9.92 -19.49 26.91
CA SER A 215 10.10 -18.03 26.89
C SER A 215 10.30 -17.39 28.26
N LEU A 216 9.74 -17.97 29.34
CA LEU A 216 9.94 -17.48 30.70
C LEU A 216 11.32 -17.81 31.26
N GLU A 217 11.96 -18.87 30.75
CA GLU A 217 13.23 -19.39 31.24
C GLU A 217 14.41 -18.76 30.49
N ASP A 218 14.34 -18.75 29.16
CA ASP A 218 15.48 -18.40 28.28
C ASP A 218 15.26 -17.12 27.47
N LYS A 219 14.13 -16.43 27.64
CA LYS A 219 13.78 -15.20 26.91
C LYS A 219 13.82 -15.36 25.38
N THR A 220 13.45 -16.54 24.89
CA THR A 220 13.26 -16.81 23.46
C THR A 220 11.79 -16.91 23.08
N VAL A 221 11.46 -16.63 21.83
CA VAL A 221 10.12 -16.75 21.25
C VAL A 221 10.19 -17.44 19.90
N THR A 222 9.07 -17.98 19.47
CA THR A 222 8.97 -18.57 18.12
C THR A 222 8.30 -17.56 17.19
N ILE A 223 9.02 -17.09 16.18
CA ILE A 223 8.44 -16.29 15.09
C ILE A 223 7.96 -17.22 13.97
N ARG A 224 6.72 -17.03 13.54
CA ARG A 224 6.11 -17.70 12.39
C ARG A 224 5.91 -16.71 11.26
N ASP A 225 6.40 -17.06 10.09
CA ASP A 225 6.16 -16.31 8.85
C ASP A 225 4.81 -16.67 8.23
N ARG A 226 4.03 -15.67 7.80
CA ARG A 226 2.72 -15.89 7.19
C ARG A 226 2.84 -16.65 5.88
N ASP A 227 3.71 -16.27 4.98
CA ASP A 227 3.67 -16.77 3.60
C ASP A 227 4.23 -18.18 3.50
N THR A 228 5.32 -18.46 4.21
CA THR A 228 5.99 -19.77 4.22
C THR A 228 5.47 -20.73 5.28
N THR A 229 4.80 -20.21 6.32
CA THR A 229 4.38 -20.94 7.52
C THR A 229 5.53 -21.49 8.40
N GLU A 230 6.78 -21.17 8.04
CA GLU A 230 7.97 -21.59 8.78
C GLU A 230 8.01 -20.97 10.18
N GLN A 231 8.56 -21.72 11.13
CA GLN A 231 8.70 -21.34 12.53
C GLN A 231 10.17 -21.37 12.93
N VAL A 232 10.67 -20.25 13.45
CA VAL A 232 12.06 -20.12 13.90
C VAL A 232 12.07 -19.62 15.33
N ARG A 233 12.89 -20.24 16.19
CA ARG A 233 13.08 -19.81 17.57
C ARG A 233 14.21 -18.79 17.64
N ILE A 234 13.93 -17.62 18.16
CA ILE A 234 14.86 -16.49 18.25
C ILE A 234 14.78 -15.82 19.62
N SER A 235 15.79 -15.03 19.97
CA SER A 235 15.73 -14.23 21.20
C SER A 235 14.68 -13.11 21.10
N LEU A 236 14.16 -12.64 22.23
CA LEU A 236 13.23 -11.51 22.27
C LEU A 236 13.80 -10.23 21.64
N GLU A 237 15.08 -9.96 21.87
CA GLU A 237 15.77 -8.80 21.31
C GLU A 237 15.89 -8.90 19.78
N GLU A 238 16.14 -10.11 19.28
CA GLU A 238 16.22 -10.39 17.85
C GLU A 238 14.86 -10.34 17.17
N ALA A 239 13.77 -10.66 17.87
CA ALA A 239 12.42 -10.63 17.30
C ALA A 239 12.02 -9.25 16.79
N VAL A 240 12.26 -8.19 17.59
CA VAL A 240 11.97 -6.81 17.18
C VAL A 240 12.82 -6.42 15.97
N LYS A 241 14.14 -6.68 16.02
CA LYS A 241 15.07 -6.35 14.94
C LYS A 241 14.74 -7.09 13.63
N THR A 242 14.39 -8.37 13.75
CA THR A 242 14.02 -9.22 12.61
C THR A 242 12.78 -8.67 11.91
N VAL A 243 11.73 -8.36 12.67
CA VAL A 243 10.52 -7.76 12.09
C VAL A 243 10.82 -6.40 11.49
N GLN A 244 11.64 -5.56 12.14
CA GLN A 244 12.00 -4.25 11.64
C GLN A 244 12.76 -4.31 10.30
N SER A 245 13.79 -5.16 10.18
CA SER A 245 14.56 -5.33 8.93
C SER A 245 13.65 -5.84 7.81
N ARG A 246 12.82 -6.86 8.09
CA ARG A 246 11.90 -7.40 7.08
C ARG A 246 10.82 -6.41 6.62
N LEU A 247 10.46 -5.40 7.43
CA LEU A 247 9.54 -4.33 7.01
C LEU A 247 10.21 -3.27 6.10
N VAL A 248 11.54 -3.19 6.11
CA VAL A 248 12.32 -2.24 5.29
C VAL A 248 12.78 -2.89 3.98
N GLU A 249 13.15 -4.16 4.03
CA GLU A 249 13.62 -4.95 2.88
C GLU A 249 12.49 -5.46 1.98
N ALA A 250 11.26 -5.53 2.50
CA ALA A 250 10.06 -5.83 1.73
C ALA A 250 9.61 -4.61 0.90
#